data_AF-A0A2V3VTE9-F1
#
_entry.id   AF-A0A2V3VTE9-F1
#
_cell.length_a   1.000
_cell.length_b   1.000
_cell.length_c   1.000
_cell.angle_alpha   90.00
_cell.angle_beta   90.00
_cell.angle_gamma   90.00
#
_symmetry.space_group_name_H-M   'P 1'
#
loop_
_entity.id
_entity.type
_entity.pdbx_description
1 polymer ?
#
loop_
_entity_poly.entity_id
_entity_poly.type
_entity_poly.pdbx_seq_one_letter_code
_entity_poly.pdbx_strand_id
1 'polypeptide(L)'
;MELKDFIKETITQIVDGVIEAQVEISQYGAEINPKRVQFKEAGQINYYNSGKPQYVEFDVGLTSIQKSGSSEGIGVFLGSVSLGKKNDKGSEHTVVSRIKFSLPVVLPSGTGEHLD
;
A
#
# COMPACT_ATOMS: atom_id res chain seq x y z
N MET A 1 -18.69 -10.20 -10.81
CA MET A 1 -17.24 -10.49 -10.88
C MET A 1 -16.93 -11.96 -10.55
N GLU A 2 -16.13 -12.66 -11.37
CA GLU A 2 -15.58 -14.00 -11.06
C GLU A 2 -14.29 -13.91 -10.22
N LEU A 3 -13.91 -14.98 -9.52
CA LEU A 3 -12.71 -14.98 -8.64
C LEU A 3 -11.42 -14.61 -9.39
N LYS A 4 -11.23 -15.11 -10.62
CA LYS A 4 -10.03 -14.80 -11.42
C LYS A 4 -9.94 -13.32 -11.76
N ASP A 5 -11.09 -12.68 -12.01
CA ASP A 5 -11.17 -11.28 -12.39
C ASP A 5 -10.94 -10.41 -11.14
N PHE A 6 -11.49 -10.81 -9.99
CA PHE A 6 -11.19 -10.20 -8.69
C PHE A 6 -9.70 -10.21 -8.36
N ILE A 7 -9.04 -11.37 -8.49
CA ILE A 7 -7.60 -11.50 -8.20
C ILE A 7 -6.78 -10.60 -9.13
N LYS A 8 -7.08 -10.64 -10.43
CA LYS A 8 -6.39 -9.82 -11.43
C LYS A 8 -6.54 -8.33 -11.11
N GLU A 9 -7.77 -7.86 -10.93
CA GLU A 9 -8.05 -6.45 -10.68
C GLU A 9 -7.43 -5.97 -9.35
N THR A 10 -7.52 -6.77 -8.29
CA THR A 10 -6.90 -6.46 -6.99
C THR A 10 -5.38 -6.31 -7.11
N ILE A 11 -4.71 -7.26 -7.76
CA ILE A 11 -3.25 -7.22 -7.92
C ILE A 11 -2.84 -6.02 -8.79
N THR A 12 -3.55 -5.77 -9.88
CA THR A 12 -3.28 -4.60 -10.75
C THR A 12 -3.42 -3.30 -9.97
N GLN A 13 -4.49 -3.12 -9.19
CA GLN A 13 -4.67 -1.91 -8.37
C GLN A 13 -3.57 -1.74 -7.31
N ILE A 14 -3.11 -2.84 -6.67
CA ILE A 14 -1.99 -2.79 -5.73
C ILE A 14 -0.71 -2.34 -6.45
N VAL A 15 -0.42 -2.90 -7.63
CA VAL A 15 0.78 -2.55 -8.40
C VAL A 15 0.74 -1.10 -8.88
N ASP A 16 -0.40 -0.67 -9.42
CA ASP A 16 -0.59 0.71 -9.90
C ASP A 16 -0.41 1.70 -8.74
N GLY A 17 -1.06 1.44 -7.60
CA GLY A 17 -0.90 2.27 -6.40
C GLY A 17 0.55 2.30 -5.88
N VAL A 18 1.29 1.19 -5.96
CA VAL A 18 2.72 1.15 -5.60
C VAL A 18 3.58 1.97 -6.56
N ILE A 19 3.31 1.89 -7.88
CA ILE A 19 4.04 2.67 -8.89
C ILE A 19 3.80 4.16 -8.69
N GLU A 20 2.54 4.57 -8.51
CA GLU A 20 2.17 5.97 -8.27
C GLU A 20 2.79 6.48 -6.97
N ALA A 21 2.70 5.72 -5.88
CA ALA A 21 3.33 6.07 -4.61
C ALA A 21 4.86 6.19 -4.74
N GLN A 22 5.53 5.27 -5.47
CA GLN A 22 6.97 5.35 -5.69
C GLN A 22 7.37 6.65 -6.38
N VAL A 23 6.63 7.09 -7.40
CA VAL A 23 6.89 8.35 -8.11
C VAL A 23 6.87 9.53 -7.13
N GLU A 24 5.88 9.58 -6.25
CA GLU A 24 5.74 10.68 -5.29
C GLU A 24 6.82 10.67 -4.21
N ILE A 25 7.19 9.49 -3.69
CA ILE A 25 8.11 9.41 -2.55
C ILE A 25 9.60 9.44 -2.94
N SER A 26 9.93 9.22 -4.23
CA SER A 26 11.31 9.18 -4.72
C SER A 26 12.07 10.47 -4.38
N GLN A 27 11.39 11.62 -4.40
CA GLN A 27 11.97 12.92 -4.04
C GLN A 27 12.47 13.00 -2.58
N TYR A 28 11.97 12.11 -1.70
CA TYR A 28 12.38 12.04 -0.30
C TYR A 28 13.47 10.98 -0.08
N GLY A 29 13.99 10.34 -1.13
CA GLY A 29 14.96 9.24 -1.00
C GLY A 29 14.35 7.96 -0.44
N ALA A 30 13.03 7.80 -0.52
CA ALA A 30 12.33 6.59 -0.13
C ALA A 30 12.13 5.63 -1.31
N GLU A 31 12.15 4.33 -1.03
CA GLU A 31 12.02 3.27 -2.05
C GLU A 31 11.08 2.15 -1.57
N ILE A 32 10.06 1.85 -2.36
CA ILE A 32 9.17 0.70 -2.22
C ILE A 32 9.78 -0.46 -3.03
N ASN A 33 9.85 -1.63 -2.41
CA ASN A 33 10.37 -2.86 -2.99
C ASN A 33 11.77 -2.70 -3.62
N PRO A 34 12.79 -2.33 -2.82
CA PRO A 34 14.11 -2.00 -3.32
C PRO A 34 14.79 -3.19 -4.03
N LYS A 35 15.36 -2.95 -5.22
CA LYS A 35 15.97 -3.99 -6.06
C LYS A 35 17.32 -4.51 -5.54
N ARG A 36 18.00 -3.77 -4.65
CA ARG A 36 19.38 -4.05 -4.20
C ARG A 36 19.54 -3.82 -2.71
N VAL A 37 19.14 -4.80 -1.91
CA VAL A 37 19.47 -4.82 -0.49
C VAL A 37 20.76 -5.61 -0.30
N GLN A 38 21.91 -4.93 -0.35
CA GLN A 38 23.18 -5.54 0.01
C GLN A 38 23.28 -5.59 1.54
N PHE A 39 23.24 -6.79 2.10
CA PHE A 39 23.55 -7.04 3.51
C PHE A 39 24.94 -7.67 3.59
N LYS A 40 25.82 -7.11 4.43
CA LYS A 40 27.05 -7.79 4.87
C LYS A 40 26.90 -8.17 6.34
N GLU A 41 27.18 -9.43 6.62
CA GLU A 41 27.13 -10.02 7.96
C GLU A 41 28.47 -9.83 8.68
N ALA A 42 28.35 -9.59 9.99
CA ALA A 42 29.35 -9.36 11.07
C ALA A 42 30.85 -9.26 10.73
N GLY A 43 31.47 -8.14 11.14
CA GLY A 43 32.93 -8.04 11.38
C GLY A 43 33.58 -6.72 10.98
N GLN A 44 32.92 -5.91 10.17
CA GLN A 44 33.42 -4.59 9.77
C GLN A 44 32.26 -3.61 9.87
N ILE A 45 32.48 -2.51 10.60
CA ILE A 45 31.53 -1.40 10.68
C ILE A 45 31.30 -0.92 9.25
N ASN A 46 30.09 -1.10 8.73
CA ASN A 46 29.73 -0.67 7.38
C ASN A 46 28.53 0.27 7.48
N TYR A 47 28.69 1.44 6.87
CA TYR A 47 27.60 2.39 6.67
C TYR A 47 26.63 1.82 5.63
N TYR A 48 25.35 1.96 5.90
CA TYR A 48 24.28 1.69 4.94
C TYR A 48 24.42 2.69 3.77
N ASN A 49 24.59 2.22 2.53
CA ASN A 49 24.40 3.08 1.34
C ASN A 49 22.90 3.35 1.07
N SER A 50 22.01 2.51 1.62
CA SER A 50 20.55 2.67 1.57
C SER A 50 19.94 2.21 2.89
N GLY A 51 18.88 2.87 3.34
CA GLY A 51 18.23 2.55 4.62
C GLY A 51 17.77 1.08 4.71
N LYS A 52 17.68 0.55 5.93
CA LYS A 52 17.16 -0.80 6.17
C LYS A 52 15.69 -0.89 5.72
N PRO A 53 15.29 -1.84 4.84
CA PRO A 53 13.89 -2.02 4.49
C PRO A 53 13.05 -2.38 5.71
N GLN A 54 11.88 -1.77 5.81
CA GLN A 54 10.84 -2.04 6.79
C GLN A 54 9.60 -2.57 6.07
N TYR A 55 8.87 -3.50 6.68
CA TYR A 55 7.62 -3.98 6.08
C TYR A 55 6.46 -3.11 6.55
N VAL A 56 5.76 -2.49 5.60
CA VAL A 56 4.47 -1.86 5.83
C VAL A 56 3.38 -2.91 5.60
N GLU A 57 2.65 -3.25 6.66
CA GLU A 57 1.56 -4.23 6.61
C GLU A 57 0.23 -3.53 6.30
N PHE A 58 -0.46 -4.03 5.28
CA PHE A 58 -1.78 -3.59 4.89
C PHE A 58 -2.80 -4.68 5.21
N ASP A 59 -3.84 -4.30 5.92
CA ASP A 59 -4.99 -5.14 6.24
C ASP A 59 -6.26 -4.41 5.82
N VAL A 60 -6.81 -4.77 4.67
CA VAL A 60 -7.76 -3.94 3.94
C VAL A 60 -9.06 -4.69 3.73
N GLY A 61 -10.18 -4.09 4.15
CA GLY A 61 -11.52 -4.52 3.79
C GLY A 61 -11.89 -3.97 2.41
N LEU A 62 -12.36 -4.86 1.53
CA LEU A 62 -12.83 -4.52 0.20
C LEU A 62 -14.35 -4.72 0.13
N THR A 63 -15.01 -3.80 -0.56
CA THR A 63 -16.44 -3.88 -0.85
C THR A 63 -16.63 -3.85 -2.37
N SER A 64 -17.56 -4.67 -2.88
CA SER A 64 -18.00 -4.52 -4.26
C SER A 64 -18.89 -3.28 -4.35
N ILE A 65 -18.57 -2.34 -5.23
CA ILE A 65 -19.44 -1.17 -5.49
C ILE A 65 -20.19 -1.44 -6.78
N GLN A 66 -21.49 -1.73 -6.67
CA GLN A 66 -22.39 -1.67 -7.82
C GLN A 66 -22.87 -0.24 -7.99
N LYS A 67 -22.24 0.53 -8.89
CA LYS A 67 -22.76 1.84 -9.28
C LYS A 67 -23.83 1.62 -10.34
N SER A 68 -25.07 1.99 -10.06
CA SER A 68 -26.18 1.94 -11.01
C SER A 68 -25.84 2.78 -12.25
N GLY A 69 -25.40 2.16 -13.34
CA GLY A 69 -25.09 2.89 -14.58
C GLY A 69 -24.09 2.21 -15.50
N SER A 70 -22.84 1.99 -15.09
CA SER A 70 -21.83 1.41 -16.02
C SER A 70 -20.46 1.02 -15.44
N SER A 71 -20.23 1.01 -14.12
CA SER A 71 -18.93 0.58 -13.57
C SER A 71 -19.12 -0.34 -12.37
N GLU A 72 -19.05 -1.65 -12.62
CA GLU A 72 -18.74 -2.63 -11.59
C GLU A 72 -17.23 -2.56 -11.33
N GLY A 73 -16.83 -2.37 -10.08
CA GLY A 73 -15.41 -2.25 -9.71
C GLY A 73 -15.19 -2.49 -8.22
N ILE A 74 -13.93 -2.64 -7.84
CA ILE A 74 -13.53 -2.85 -6.44
C ILE A 74 -13.44 -1.50 -5.71
N GLY A 75 -14.14 -1.39 -4.58
CA GLY A 75 -14.01 -0.27 -3.65
C GLY A 75 -13.25 -0.65 -2.40
N VAL A 76 -12.44 0.27 -1.86
CA VAL A 76 -11.79 0.11 -0.56
C VAL A 76 -12.75 0.59 0.53
N PHE A 77 -13.11 -0.28 1.46
CA PHE A 77 -13.82 0.11 2.68
C PHE A 77 -12.79 0.47 3.74
N LEU A 78 -12.43 1.75 3.79
CA LEU A 78 -11.76 2.33 4.95
C LEU A 78 -12.84 2.51 6.01
N GLY A 79 -13.09 1.46 6.79
CA GLY A 79 -14.07 1.48 7.88
C GLY A 79 -13.90 2.77 8.65
N SER A 80 -14.99 3.52 8.76
CA SER A 80 -14.94 4.91 9.18
C SER A 80 -14.13 5.05 10.47
N VAL A 81 -12.94 5.65 10.37
CA VAL A 81 -12.34 6.45 11.44
C VAL A 81 -13.23 7.68 11.64
N SER A 82 -14.52 7.46 11.94
CA SER A 82 -15.43 8.45 12.47
C SER A 82 -15.52 8.17 13.96
N LEU A 83 -14.47 8.60 14.67
CA LEU A 83 -14.58 8.95 16.08
C LEU A 83 -15.74 9.96 16.19
N GLY A 84 -16.95 9.45 16.46
CA GLY A 84 -18.13 10.24 16.79
C GLY A 84 -18.86 10.88 15.61
N LYS A 85 -19.65 10.10 14.86
CA LYS A 85 -20.99 10.52 14.40
C LYS A 85 -21.71 9.32 13.79
N LYS A 86 -22.51 8.66 14.63
CA LYS A 86 -23.53 7.70 14.22
C LYS A 86 -24.67 8.48 13.57
N ASN A 87 -24.70 8.54 12.25
CA ASN A 87 -25.95 8.86 11.54
C ASN A 87 -26.55 7.55 11.03
N ASP A 88 -27.58 7.12 11.75
CA ASP A 88 -28.55 6.11 11.33
C ASP A 88 -29.13 6.47 9.97
N LYS A 89 -28.86 5.63 8.95
CA LYS A 89 -29.78 5.21 7.89
C LYS A 89 -29.05 4.32 6.86
N GLY A 90 -29.23 3.01 7.00
CA GLY A 90 -29.53 2.13 5.87
C GLY A 90 -28.45 1.89 4.82
N SER A 91 -27.19 1.72 5.21
CA SER A 91 -26.20 1.12 4.33
C SER A 91 -25.51 -0.02 5.07
N GLU A 92 -26.03 -1.24 4.90
CA GLU A 92 -25.29 -2.46 5.23
C GLU A 92 -24.11 -2.54 4.25
N HIS A 93 -23.03 -1.83 4.57
CA HIS A 93 -21.75 -1.98 3.89
C HIS A 93 -21.23 -3.38 4.20
N THR A 94 -21.61 -4.34 3.37
CA THR A 94 -21.10 -5.71 3.46
C THR A 94 -19.66 -5.67 2.97
N VAL A 95 -18.70 -5.82 3.89
CA VAL A 95 -17.32 -6.12 3.49
C VAL A 95 -17.38 -7.44 2.73
N VAL A 96 -17.13 -7.39 1.41
CA VAL A 96 -17.26 -8.53 0.51
C VAL A 96 -16.02 -9.42 0.59
N SER A 97 -14.84 -8.82 0.78
CA SER A 97 -13.56 -9.51 0.83
C SER A 97 -12.57 -8.78 1.75
N ARG A 98 -11.58 -9.49 2.27
CA ARG A 98 -10.47 -8.91 3.05
C ARG A 98 -9.14 -9.35 2.45
N ILE A 99 -8.22 -8.42 2.25
CA ILE A 99 -6.88 -8.70 1.74
C ILE A 99 -5.84 -8.30 2.78
N LYS A 100 -4.76 -9.09 2.86
CA LYS A 100 -3.59 -8.78 3.66
C LYS A 100 -2.35 -8.89 2.78
N PHE A 101 -1.53 -7.86 2.77
CA PHE A 101 -0.27 -7.86 2.04
C PHE A 101 0.74 -6.95 2.74
N SER A 102 2.02 -7.12 2.43
CA SER A 102 3.09 -6.32 3.02
C SER A 102 4.00 -5.78 1.93
N LEU A 103 4.42 -4.54 2.06
CA LEU A 103 5.38 -3.91 1.16
C LEU A 103 6.68 -3.63 1.91
N PRO A 104 7.84 -4.11 1.43
CA PRO A 104 9.11 -3.64 1.94
C PRO A 104 9.36 -2.21 1.46
N VAL A 105 9.67 -1.30 2.39
CA VAL A 105 9.88 0.13 2.15
C VAL A 105 11.15 0.58 2.86
N VAL A 106 12.03 1.25 2.13
CA VAL A 106 13.14 2.02 2.69
C VAL A 106 12.65 3.43 2.94
N LEU A 107 12.69 3.86 4.20
CA LEU A 107 12.36 5.23 4.59
C LEU A 107 13.56 6.16 4.37
N PRO A 108 13.32 7.48 4.23
CA PRO A 108 14.38 8.47 4.12
C PRO A 108 15.38 8.35 5.27
N SER A 109 16.68 8.32 4.96
CA SER A 109 17.74 8.44 5.97
C SER A 109 17.83 9.91 6.41
N GLY A 110 17.94 10.16 7.72
CA GLY A 110 17.88 11.50 8.33
C GLY A 110 18.98 12.51 7.96
N THR A 111 19.80 12.24 6.94
CA THR A 111 20.72 13.20 6.35
C THR A 111 20.05 13.79 5.09
N GLY A 112 19.47 14.98 5.23
CA GLY A 112 18.91 15.76 4.13
C GLY A 112 19.99 16.30 3.19
N GLU A 113 20.85 15.43 2.65
CA GLU A 113 21.66 15.77 1.49
C GLU A 113 20.87 15.36 0.25
N HIS A 114 20.32 16.38 -0.39
CA HIS A 114 19.97 16.33 -1.80
C HIS A 114 21.21 15.82 -2.54
N LEU A 115 21.16 14.58 -3.01
CA LEU A 115 22.21 14.05 -3.87
C LEU A 115 22.00 14.71 -5.24
N ASP A 116 22.73 15.80 -5.46
CA ASP A 116 22.97 16.41 -6.78
C ASP A 116 23.62 15.39 -7.73
#